data_AF-X1NB97-F1
#
_entry.id   AF-X1NB97-F1
#
_cell.length_a   1.000
_cell.length_b   1.000
_cell.length_c   1.000
_cell.angle_alpha   90.00
_cell.angle_beta   90.00
_cell.angle_gamma   90.00
#
_symmetry.space_group_name_H-M   'P 1'
#
loop_
_entity.id
_entity.type
_entity.pdbx_description
1 polymer ?
#
loop_
_entity_poly.entity_id
_entity_poly.type
_entity_poly.pdbx_seq_one_letter_code
_entity_poly.pdbx_strand_id
1 'polypeptide(L)'
;KKLFLRQLQRLIPSLGADDIRPGKAGVRAQALGPNGELIDDFRIERQRNSIHVLNAPSPAATASLAIGDYVNKIATEYFKLR
;
A
#
# COMPACT_ATOMS: atom_id res chain seq x y z
N LYS A 1 14.42 -17.53 -6.54
CA LYS A 1 15.04 -17.24 -7.87
C LYS A 1 14.34 -17.97 -9.03
N LYS A 2 14.24 -19.31 -9.03
CA LYS A 2 13.65 -20.09 -10.16
C LYS A 2 12.19 -19.72 -10.50
N LEU A 3 11.31 -19.65 -9.50
CA LEU A 3 9.90 -19.28 -9.73
C LEU A 3 9.74 -17.86 -10.29
N PHE A 4 10.51 -16.92 -9.75
CA PHE A 4 10.50 -15.53 -10.21
C PHE A 4 10.96 -15.41 -11.67
N LEU A 5 12.07 -16.06 -12.04
CA LEU A 5 12.54 -16.13 -13.43
C LEU A 5 11.48 -16.71 -14.36
N ARG A 6 10.85 -17.83 -13.98
CA ARG A 6 9.78 -18.46 -14.77
C ARG A 6 8.59 -17.53 -15.02
N GLN A 7 8.22 -16.70 -14.05
CA GLN A 7 7.15 -15.71 -14.25
C GLN A 7 7.59 -14.58 -15.18
N LEU A 8 8.82 -14.07 -15.02
CA LEU A 8 9.37 -13.02 -15.89
C LEU A 8 9.50 -13.47 -17.35
N GLN A 9 9.84 -14.74 -17.59
CA GLN A 9 9.96 -15.30 -18.94
C GLN A 9 8.65 -15.30 -19.73
N ARG A 10 7.49 -15.12 -19.07
CA ARG A 10 6.20 -14.89 -19.77
C ARG A 10 6.15 -13.52 -20.46
N LEU A 11 6.95 -12.56 -20.00
CA LEU A 11 7.07 -11.21 -20.56
C LEU A 11 8.32 -11.07 -21.42
N ILE A 12 9.45 -11.64 -20.98
CA ILE A 12 10.75 -11.58 -21.68
C ILE A 12 11.34 -12.99 -21.79
N PRO A 13 11.01 -13.76 -22.84
CA PRO A 13 11.40 -15.17 -22.95
C PRO A 13 12.90 -15.45 -22.95
N SER A 14 13.72 -14.50 -23.42
CA SER A 14 15.18 -14.62 -23.51
C SER A 14 15.91 -14.44 -22.18
N LEU A 15 15.21 -14.08 -21.09
CA LEU A 15 15.83 -13.79 -19.80
C LEU A 15 16.47 -15.04 -19.20
N GLY A 16 17.74 -14.93 -18.80
CA GLY A 16 18.53 -15.97 -18.14
C GLY A 16 18.67 -15.77 -16.63
N ALA A 17 19.25 -16.78 -15.95
CA ALA A 17 19.47 -16.71 -14.51
C ALA A 17 20.54 -15.67 -14.10
N ASP A 18 21.48 -15.39 -15.01
CA ASP A 18 22.60 -14.46 -14.79
C ASP A 18 22.19 -12.99 -14.96
N ASP A 19 21.06 -12.75 -15.62
CA ASP A 19 20.44 -11.42 -15.73
C ASP A 19 19.78 -10.97 -14.41
N ILE A 20 19.57 -11.90 -13.47
CA ILE A 20 18.90 -11.64 -12.19
C ILE A 20 19.92 -11.55 -11.06
N ARG A 21 19.97 -10.37 -10.44
CA ARG A 21 20.77 -10.07 -9.25
C ARG A 21 19.88 -9.99 -8.00
N PRO A 22 20.39 -10.30 -6.80
CA PRO A 22 19.65 -10.08 -5.56
C PRO A 22 19.24 -8.61 -5.40
N GLY A 23 18.00 -8.40 -4.96
CA GLY A 23 17.45 -7.09 -4.61
C GLY A 23 16.85 -7.10 -3.21
N LYS A 24 16.51 -5.92 -2.70
CA LYS A 24 15.80 -5.80 -1.42
C LYS A 24 14.37 -6.31 -1.55
N ALA A 25 13.85 -6.91 -0.49
CA ALA A 25 12.44 -7.23 -0.36
C ALA A 25 11.73 -6.13 0.45
N GLY A 26 10.48 -5.84 0.10
CA GLY A 26 9.61 -4.93 0.85
C GLY A 26 8.36 -5.64 1.33
N VAL A 27 7.86 -5.26 2.50
CA VAL A 27 6.58 -5.74 3.05
C VAL A 27 5.58 -4.59 2.95
N ARG A 28 4.38 -4.87 2.43
CA ARG A 28 3.29 -3.91 2.41
C ARG A 28 2.51 -4.00 3.72
N ALA A 29 2.30 -2.87 4.38
CA ALA A 29 1.36 -2.79 5.49
C ALA A 29 -0.06 -2.82 4.89
N GLN A 30 -0.61 -4.03 4.77
CA GLN A 30 -1.91 -4.31 4.15
C GLN A 30 -2.87 -4.78 5.23
N ALA A 31 -3.99 -4.08 5.38
CA ALA A 31 -5.01 -4.47 6.35
C ALA A 31 -5.78 -5.71 5.88
N LEU A 32 -6.10 -6.57 6.87
CA LEU A 32 -6.97 -7.72 6.72
C LEU A 32 -8.27 -7.44 7.46
N GLY A 33 -9.38 -7.74 6.81
CA GLY A 33 -10.68 -7.71 7.45
C GLY A 33 -10.89 -8.91 8.39
N PRO A 34 -11.96 -8.88 9.20
CA PRO A 34 -12.23 -9.94 10.18
C PRO A 34 -12.41 -11.33 9.57
N ASN A 35 -12.76 -11.42 8.29
CA ASN A 35 -12.94 -12.69 7.58
C ASN A 35 -11.70 -13.08 6.77
N GLY A 36 -10.58 -12.37 6.92
CA GLY A 36 -9.32 -12.63 6.24
C GLY A 36 -9.23 -12.02 4.83
N GLU A 37 -10.21 -11.22 4.43
CA GLU A 37 -10.18 -10.49 3.16
C GLU A 37 -9.13 -9.37 3.18
N LEU A 38 -8.42 -9.17 2.07
CA LEU A 38 -7.53 -8.04 1.92
C LEU A 38 -8.37 -6.78 1.69
N ILE A 39 -8.10 -5.73 2.45
CA ILE A 39 -8.76 -4.44 2.24
C ILE A 39 -7.99 -3.71 1.13
N ASP A 40 -8.53 -3.67 -0.08
CA ASP A 40 -7.82 -3.09 -1.22
C ASP A 40 -7.81 -1.55 -1.25
N ASP A 41 -8.68 -0.89 -0.47
CA ASP A 41 -8.85 0.56 -0.46
C ASP A 41 -8.35 1.23 0.83
N PHE A 42 -8.27 2.56 0.84
CA PHE A 42 -7.92 3.35 2.02
C PHE A 42 -8.91 3.12 3.16
N ARG A 43 -8.39 2.83 4.36
CA ARG A 43 -9.22 2.70 5.56
C ARG A 43 -8.75 3.68 6.62
N ILE A 44 -9.57 4.67 6.90
CA ILE A 44 -9.31 5.73 7.87
C ILE A 44 -10.44 5.76 8.90
N GLU A 45 -10.10 5.55 10.16
CA GLU A 45 -11.04 5.54 11.29
C GLU A 45 -10.80 6.75 12.20
N ARG A 46 -11.86 7.22 12.86
CA ARG A 46 -11.83 8.37 13.77
C ARG A 46 -12.33 7.94 15.13
N GLN A 47 -11.62 8.31 16.19
CA GLN A 47 -12.06 8.02 17.55
C GLN A 47 -11.55 9.09 18.53
N ARG A 48 -12.46 9.69 19.31
CA ARG A 48 -12.12 10.68 20.35
C ARG A 48 -11.23 11.82 19.81
N ASN A 49 -9.94 11.79 20.15
CA ASN A 49 -8.92 12.77 19.79
C ASN A 49 -7.88 12.22 18.80
N SER A 50 -8.19 11.14 18.07
CA SER A 50 -7.29 10.51 17.10
C SER A 50 -7.96 10.21 15.76
N ILE A 51 -7.13 10.24 14.72
CA ILE A 51 -7.42 9.72 13.37
C ILE A 51 -6.43 8.61 13.10
N HIS A 52 -6.92 7.44 12.70
CA HIS A 52 -6.14 6.25 12.43
C HIS A 52 -6.18 5.95 10.93
N VAL A 53 -5.03 6.05 10.26
CA VAL A 53 -4.86 5.56 8.88
C VAL A 53 -4.48 4.08 8.99
N LEU A 54 -5.49 3.20 8.98
CA LEU A 54 -5.33 1.76 9.17
C LEU A 54 -4.85 1.04 7.92
N ASN A 55 -5.24 1.54 6.76
CA ASN A 55 -4.86 0.97 5.49
C ASN A 55 -4.64 2.08 4.46
N ALA A 56 -3.47 2.06 3.84
CA ALA A 56 -3.17 2.88 2.68
C ALA A 56 -2.36 2.02 1.71
N PRO A 57 -3.01 1.06 1.03
CA PRO A 57 -2.35 0.17 0.10
C PRO A 57 -2.02 0.93 -1.19
N SER A 58 -1.50 0.23 -2.19
CA SER A 58 -1.21 0.84 -3.49
C SER A 58 -2.47 1.52 -4.04
N PRO A 59 -2.41 2.80 -4.45
CA PRO A 59 -1.22 3.59 -4.80
C PRO A 59 -0.69 4.56 -3.71
N ALA A 60 -0.46 4.11 -2.47
CA ALA A 60 0.00 4.98 -1.36
C ALA A 60 1.20 5.89 -1.67
N ALA A 61 2.26 5.37 -2.29
CA ALA A 61 3.46 6.17 -2.56
C ALA A 61 3.16 7.29 -3.58
N THR A 62 2.49 6.96 -4.68
CA THR A 62 2.18 7.89 -5.77
C THR A 62 1.04 8.84 -5.45
N ALA A 63 0.09 8.44 -4.60
CA ALA A 63 -1.05 9.25 -4.17
C ALA A 63 -0.86 9.88 -2.78
N SER A 64 0.36 9.86 -2.23
CA SER A 64 0.66 10.28 -0.85
C SER A 64 0.17 11.69 -0.52
N LEU A 65 0.32 12.64 -1.43
CA LEU A 65 -0.16 14.02 -1.23
C LEU A 65 -1.68 14.11 -1.19
N ALA A 66 -2.38 13.45 -2.12
CA ALA A 66 -3.83 13.42 -2.14
C ALA A 66 -4.42 12.73 -0.89
N ILE A 67 -3.76 11.67 -0.40
CA ILE A 67 -4.10 11.04 0.88
C ILE A 67 -3.89 12.02 2.04
N GLY A 68 -2.78 12.77 2.03
CA GLY A 68 -2.50 13.81 3.01
C GLY A 68 -3.58 14.90 3.05
N ASP A 69 -3.99 15.40 1.89
CA ASP A 69 -5.08 16.39 1.77
C ASP A 69 -6.40 15.83 2.30
N TYR A 70 -6.70 14.56 2.01
CA TYR A 70 -7.88 13.89 2.52
C TYR A 70 -7.86 13.74 4.05
N VAL A 71 -6.72 13.34 4.63
CA VAL A 71 -6.54 13.26 6.08
C VAL A 71 -6.67 14.65 6.72
N ASN A 72 -6.11 15.69 6.11
CA ASN A 72 -6.23 17.07 6.58
C ASN A 72 -7.68 17.55 6.59
N LYS A 73 -8.43 17.26 5.52
CA LYS A 73 -9.86 17.56 5.44
C LYS A 73 -10.62 16.87 6.58
N ILE A 74 -10.38 15.57 6.79
CA ILE A 74 -11.00 14.82 7.89
C ILE A 74 -10.65 15.45 9.24
N ALA A 75 -9.39 15.82 9.47
CA ALA A 75 -8.94 16.42 10.72
C ALA A 75 -9.60 17.78 10.98
N THR A 76 -9.68 18.62 9.96
CA THR A 76 -10.31 19.94 10.04
C THR A 76 -11.78 19.81 10.43
N GLU A 77 -12.51 18.91 9.78
CA GLU A 77 -13.93 18.67 10.05
C GLU A 77 -14.15 18.01 11.43
N TYR A 78 -13.38 16.97 11.76
CA TYR A 78 -13.59 16.18 12.98
C TYR A 78 -13.18 16.92 14.25
N PHE A 79 -12.07 17.67 14.20
CA PHE A 79 -11.56 18.43 15.35
C PHE A 79 -11.98 19.90 15.35
N LYS A 80 -12.71 20.36 14.33
CA LYS A 80 -13.16 21.76 14.18
C LYS A 80 -11.98 22.74 14.20
N LEU A 81 -10.93 22.41 13.45
CA LEU A 81 -9.74 23.24 13.32
C LEU A 81 -10.08 24.48 12.47
N ARG A 82 -9.44 25.60 12.78
CA ARG A 82 -9.61 26.88 12.08
C ARG A 82 -8.62 27.04 10.95
#